data_AF-A0A235IV55-F1
#
_entry.id   AF-A0A235IV55-F1
#
_cell.length_a   1.000
_cell.length_b   1.000
_cell.length_c   1.000
_cell.angle_alpha   90.00
_cell.angle_beta   90.00
_cell.angle_gamma   90.00
#
_symmetry.space_group_name_H-M   'P 1'
#
loop_
_entity.id
_entity.type
_entity.pdbx_description
1 polymer ?
#
loop_
_entity_poly.entity_id
_entity_poly.type
_entity_poly.pdbx_seq_one_letter_code
_entity_poly.pdbx_strand_id
1 'polypeptide(L)' 'MSEIENLGVSVEEYLEGLAAGIDILELKRLEARGIPTNLALEVMAIIPKVINGTATPEEVVRGLMIMSPSLREQIE' A
#
# COMPACT_ATOMS: atom_id res chain seq x y z
N MET A 1 -13.26 -8.77 -19.51
CA MET A 1 -11.99 -9.30 -18.98
C MET A 1 -11.24 -8.12 -18.41
N SER A 2 -10.89 -8.16 -17.13
CA SER A 2 -10.02 -7.13 -16.56
C SER A 2 -8.69 -7.19 -17.30
N GLU A 3 -8.20 -6.06 -17.81
CA GLU A 3 -6.85 -6.01 -18.39
C GLU A 3 -5.85 -6.43 -17.29
N ILE A 4 -4.95 -7.36 -17.62
CA ILE A 4 -3.88 -7.74 -16.70
C ILE A 4 -2.92 -6.55 -16.64
N GLU A 5 -2.81 -5.94 -15.47
CA GLU A 5 -1.90 -4.84 -15.21
C GLU A 5 -0.45 -5.34 -15.18
N ASN A 6 0.39 -4.82 -16.07
CA ASN A 6 1.82 -5.11 -16.07
C ASN A 6 2.56 -4.06 -15.24
N LEU A 7 2.97 -4.44 -14.03
CA LEU A 7 3.69 -3.59 -13.09
C LEU A 7 5.22 -3.61 -13.27
N GLY A 8 5.73 -4.34 -14.27
CA GLY A 8 7.17 -4.43 -14.54
C GLY A 8 7.98 -5.20 -13.48
N VAL A 9 7.31 -5.94 -12.60
CA VAL A 9 7.93 -6.71 -11.50
C VAL A 9 8.45 -8.04 -12.04
N SER A 10 9.73 -8.33 -11.80
CA SER A 10 10.29 -9.65 -12.13
C SER A 10 9.88 -10.71 -11.12
N VAL A 11 10.06 -11.99 -11.47
CA VAL A 11 9.79 -13.09 -10.53
C VAL A 11 10.72 -13.02 -9.32
N GLU A 12 11.97 -12.65 -9.53
CA GLU A 12 12.96 -12.49 -8.47
C GLU A 12 12.56 -11.39 -7.48
N GLU A 13 12.18 -10.20 -7.99
CA GLU A 13 11.71 -9.09 -7.14
C GLU A 13 10.47 -9.48 -6.33
N TYR A 14 9.54 -10.20 -6.95
CA TYR A 14 8.35 -10.73 -6.26
C TYR A 14 8.72 -11.70 -5.14
N LEU A 15 9.64 -12.63 -5.38
CA LEU A 15 10.08 -13.62 -4.38
C LEU A 15 10.87 -12.97 -3.24
N GLU A 16 11.71 -11.98 -3.52
CA GLU A 16 12.42 -11.19 -2.51
C GLU A 16 11.43 -10.44 -1.61
N GLY A 17 10.41 -9.82 -2.21
CA GLY A 17 9.30 -9.20 -1.49
C GLY A 17 8.57 -10.17 -0.57
N LEU A 18 8.18 -11.33 -1.10
CA LEU A 18 7.51 -12.37 -0.34
C LEU A 18 8.36 -12.83 0.84
N ALA A 19 9.68 -13.00 0.66
CA ALA A 19 10.61 -13.35 1.74
C ALA A 19 10.70 -12.24 2.81
N ALA A 20 10.53 -10.98 2.43
CA ALA A 20 10.45 -9.83 3.33
C ALA A 20 9.05 -9.62 3.95
N GLY A 21 8.05 -10.43 3.57
CA GLY A 21 6.66 -10.27 4.02
C GLY A 21 5.93 -9.10 3.36
N ILE A 22 6.39 -8.65 2.20
CA ILE A 22 5.85 -7.50 1.45
C ILE A 22 5.19 -8.01 0.17
N ASP A 23 3.92 -7.65 -0.03
CA ASP A 23 3.27 -7.80 -1.34
C ASP A 23 3.79 -6.71 -2.29
N ILE A 24 4.83 -7.03 -3.06
CA ILE A 24 5.46 -6.09 -4.00
C ILE A 24 4.50 -5.63 -5.08
N LEU A 25 3.56 -6.48 -5.52
CA LEU A 25 2.61 -6.07 -6.56
C LEU A 25 1.68 -4.99 -6.00
N GLU A 26 1.21 -5.15 -4.78
CA GLU A 26 0.39 -4.13 -4.14
C GLU A 26 1.18 -2.85 -3.84
N LEU A 27 2.44 -2.97 -3.40
CA LEU A 27 3.32 -1.83 -3.21
C LEU A 27 3.47 -1.01 -4.50
N LYS A 28 3.77 -1.67 -5.64
CA LYS A 28 3.91 -1.01 -6.94
C LYS A 28 2.61 -0.35 -7.40
N ARG A 29 1.45 -0.93 -7.12
CA ARG A 29 0.15 -0.29 -7.40
C ARG A 29 -0.05 0.99 -6.60
N LEU A 30 0.30 0.97 -5.32
CA LEU A 30 0.19 2.16 -4.47
C LEU A 30 1.17 3.25 -4.92
N GLU A 31 2.39 2.89 -5.28
CA GLU A 31 3.39 3.79 -5.86
C GLU A 31 2.90 4.39 -7.19
N ALA A 32 2.28 3.59 -8.07
CA ALA A 32 1.69 4.05 -9.33
C ALA A 32 0.53 5.04 -9.11
N ARG A 33 -0.11 5.02 -7.93
CA ARG A 33 -1.12 6.01 -7.50
C ARG A 33 -0.50 7.24 -6.82
N GLY A 34 0.82 7.39 -6.91
CA GLY A 34 1.58 8.51 -6.35
C GLY A 34 1.74 8.44 -4.83
N ILE A 35 1.57 7.27 -4.21
CA ILE A 35 1.81 7.11 -2.76
C ILE A 35 3.31 6.83 -2.56
N PRO A 36 4.03 7.65 -1.77
CA PRO A 36 5.42 7.38 -1.41
C PRO A 36 5.58 6.01 -0.74
N THR A 37 6.68 5.30 -1.01
CA THR A 37 6.93 3.93 -0.55
C THR A 37 6.73 3.76 0.96
N ASN A 38 7.19 4.72 1.78
CA ASN A 38 7.01 4.68 3.24
C ASN A 38 5.53 4.73 3.65
N LEU A 39 4.73 5.60 3.01
CA LEU A 39 3.30 5.71 3.28
C LEU A 39 2.52 4.52 2.71
N ALA A 40 2.98 3.96 1.58
CA ALA A 40 2.40 2.75 1.00
C ALA A 40 2.58 1.55 1.94
N LEU A 41 3.78 1.36 2.49
CA LEU A 41 4.04 0.32 3.49
C LEU A 41 3.21 0.53 4.76
N GLU A 42 3.04 1.78 5.19
CA GLU A 42 2.21 2.12 6.35
C GLU A 42 0.73 1.74 6.11
N VAL A 43 0.16 2.12 4.98
CA VAL A 43 -1.25 1.76 4.67
C VAL A 43 -1.41 0.25 4.49
N MET A 44 -0.42 -0.44 3.92
CA MET A 44 -0.42 -1.91 3.82
C MET A 44 -0.41 -2.59 5.19
N ALA A 45 0.17 -1.98 6.23
CA ALA A 45 0.09 -2.48 7.60
C ALA A 45 -1.27 -2.19 8.26
N ILE A 46 -1.94 -1.10 7.86
CA ILE A 46 -3.26 -0.69 8.37
C ILE A 46 -4.39 -1.52 7.75
N ILE A 47 -4.34 -1.77 6.44
CA ILE A 47 -5.42 -2.45 5.68
C ILE A 47 -5.86 -3.78 6.33
N PRO A 48 -4.96 -4.71 6.70
CA PRO A 48 -5.36 -5.95 7.35
C PRO A 48 -6.09 -5.72 8.67
N LYS A 49 -5.69 -4.71 9.45
CA LYS A 49 -6.37 -4.35 10.71
C LYS A 49 -7.78 -3.82 10.45
N VAL A 50 -7.95 -3.02 9.39
CA VAL A 50 -9.27 -2.51 8.98
C VAL A 50 -10.18 -3.65 8.55
N ILE A 51 -9.68 -4.55 7.70
CA ILE A 51 -10.42 -5.73 7.23
C ILE A 51 -10.83 -6.64 8.41
N ASN A 52 -9.93 -6.82 9.37
CA ASN A 52 -10.17 -7.66 10.55
C ASN A 52 -10.99 -6.96 11.65
N GLY A 53 -11.35 -5.68 11.48
CA GLY A 53 -12.07 -4.91 12.50
C GLY A 53 -11.25 -4.63 13.76
N THR A 54 -9.92 -4.67 13.68
CA THR A 54 -9.00 -4.45 14.81
C THR A 54 -8.25 -3.12 14.73
N ALA A 55 -8.46 -2.33 13.67
CA ALA A 55 -7.84 -1.02 13.54
C ALA A 55 -8.40 -0.03 14.56
N THR A 56 -7.54 0.81 15.13
CA THR A 56 -8.01 1.93 15.96
C THR A 56 -8.59 3.06 15.08
N PRO A 57 -9.41 3.96 15.63
CA PRO A 57 -9.88 5.14 14.90
C PRO A 57 -8.74 5.96 14.29
N GLU A 58 -7.62 6.11 15.01
CA GLU A 58 -6.44 6.84 14.55
C GLU A 58 -5.78 6.14 13.35
N GLU A 59 -5.68 4.81 13.37
CA GLU A 59 -5.15 4.03 12.24
C GLU A 59 -6.06 4.15 11.01
N VAL A 60 -7.38 4.13 11.20
CA VAL A 60 -8.34 4.35 10.11
C VAL A 60 -8.17 5.74 9.50
N VAL A 61 -8.12 6.78 10.34
CA VAL A 61 -7.92 8.16 9.87
C VAL A 61 -6.58 8.28 9.15
N ARG A 62 -5.50 7.69 9.70
CA ARG A 62 -4.18 7.70 9.08
C ARG A 62 -4.19 7.04 7.70
N GLY A 63 -4.82 5.88 7.58
CA GLY A 63 -5.00 5.21 6.29
C GLY A 63 -5.78 6.07 5.29
N LEU A 64 -6.85 6.73 5.72
CA LEU A 64 -7.62 7.65 4.87
C LEU A 64 -6.78 8.85 4.41
N MET A 65 -6.00 9.46 5.31
CA MET A 65 -5.12 10.58 4.97
C MET A 65 -4.07 10.17 3.92
N ILE A 66 -3.46 8.99 4.06
CA ILE A 66 -2.51 8.47 3.07
C ILE A 66 -3.22 8.25 1.72
N MET A 67 -4.43 7.70 1.72
CA MET A 67 -5.14 7.36 0.48
C MET A 67 -5.74 8.57 -0.24
N SER A 68 -5.93 9.70 0.43
CA SER A 68 -6.44 10.95 -0.13
C SER A 68 -5.31 11.88 -0.58
N PRO A 69 -5.13 12.15 -1.90
CA PRO A 69 -4.02 12.97 -2.40
C PRO A 69 -3.87 14.34 -1.72
N SER A 70 -4.96 15.08 -1.54
CA SER A 70 -4.95 16.41 -0.90
C SER A 70 -4.60 16.39 0.59
N LEU A 71 -4.80 15.25 1.26
CA LEU A 71 -4.41 15.08 2.66
C LEU A 71 -2.99 14.53 2.78
N ARG A 72 -2.55 13.71 1.81
CA ARG A 72 -1.20 13.16 1.73
C ARG A 72 -0.13 14.24 1.69
N GLU A 73 -0.36 15.30 0.91
CA GLU A 73 0.55 16.47 0.82
C GLU A 73 0.79 17.18 2.18
N GLN A 74 -0.04 16.91 3.19
CA GLN A 74 0.08 17.50 4.54
C GLN A 74 0.83 16.59 5.52
N ILE A 75 1.13 15.35 5.13
CA ILE A 75 1.74 14.32 5.99
C ILE A 75 3.03 13.71 5.40
N GLU A 76 3.42 14.10 4.18
CA GLU A 76 4.80 14.03 3.71
C GLU A 76 5.70 14.99 4.49
#